data_AF-A0A1Y2FKC9-F1
#
_entry.id   AF-A0A1Y2FKC9-F1
#
_cell.length_a   1.000
_cell.length_b   1.000
_cell.length_c   1.000
_cell.angle_alpha   90.00
_cell.angle_beta   90.00
_cell.angle_gamma   90.00
#
_symmetry.space_group_name_H-M   'P 1'
#
loop_
_entity.id
_entity.type
_entity.pdbx_description
1 polymer ?
#
loop_
_entity_poly.entity_id
_entity_poly.type
_entity_poly.pdbx_seq_one_letter_code
_entity_poly.pdbx_strand_id
1 'polypeptide(L)'
;KKNKRGRPPTVKKSDRISPNVVPPDALQYPLDVQNDETVLSHHDVDGEQKVDENGHLFDGREYRVRTFTIQGRGQRLYMLSTEPARCNGYRDSYLFFIRHKTLHKIQLDEQEKEDLYQRALIPASYRSRQIGVCTARSVFREFGARIVIGGRRIIDDYWVAEYRKHGYKEGELADPEDRLPPPGIEYNRNQYVAWHGASSVYHQAPVPSRYGTRENGMVTRKQRTAAINESNWILEHAQAASRYNADLVGVRATTWRGVYEPHANAMFYPASTQPAGFHWEEA
;
A
#
# COMPACT_ATOMS: atom_id res chain seq x y z
N LYS A 1 -12.04 34.35 -28.77
CA LYS A 1 -12.07 33.92 -27.34
C LYS A 1 -11.90 32.39 -27.30
N LYS A 2 -10.70 31.89 -26.97
CA LYS A 2 -10.37 30.45 -27.02
C LYS A 2 -10.75 29.79 -25.68
N ASN A 3 -11.67 28.83 -25.72
CA ASN A 3 -12.04 27.98 -24.59
C ASN A 3 -10.84 27.12 -24.17
N LYS A 4 -10.16 27.51 -23.08
CA LYS A 4 -9.18 26.65 -22.40
C LYS A 4 -9.95 25.48 -21.80
N ARG A 5 -9.82 24.31 -22.40
CA ARG A 5 -10.26 23.03 -21.80
C ARG A 5 -9.54 22.90 -20.46
N GLY A 6 -10.27 23.14 -19.38
CA GLY A 6 -9.77 23.01 -18.02
C GLY A 6 -9.25 21.59 -17.81
N ARG A 7 -8.09 21.48 -17.17
CA ARG A 7 -7.60 20.22 -16.60
C ARG A 7 -8.75 19.65 -15.75
N PRO A 8 -9.14 18.38 -15.92
CA PRO A 8 -10.10 17.77 -15.00
C PRO A 8 -9.57 17.96 -13.57
N PRO A 9 -10.44 18.25 -12.59
CA PRO A 9 -9.99 18.49 -11.23
C PRO A 9 -9.12 17.32 -10.80
N THR A 10 -7.89 17.63 -10.40
CA THR A 10 -7.03 16.66 -9.74
C THR A 10 -7.82 16.12 -8.57
N VAL A 11 -8.24 14.85 -8.64
CA VAL A 11 -8.71 14.11 -7.46
C VAL A 11 -7.67 14.37 -6.38
N LYS A 12 -8.08 14.93 -5.25
CA LYS A 12 -7.19 15.28 -4.14
C LYS A 12 -6.30 14.07 -3.87
N LYS A 13 -4.99 14.19 -4.14
CA LYS A 13 -4.04 13.19 -3.71
C LYS A 13 -4.10 13.16 -2.17
N SER A 14 -4.33 11.97 -1.61
CA SER A 14 -4.00 11.53 -0.25
C SER A 14 -5.02 11.66 0.91
N ASP A 15 -6.33 11.48 0.72
CA ASP A 15 -7.21 11.10 1.85
C ASP A 15 -7.07 9.60 2.23
N ARG A 16 -6.25 8.83 1.51
CA ARG A 16 -6.06 7.39 1.75
C ARG A 16 -5.23 7.08 2.99
N ILE A 17 -4.29 7.95 3.35
CA ILE A 17 -3.41 7.75 4.52
C ILE A 17 -4.01 8.55 5.66
N SER A 18 -4.27 7.91 6.79
CA SER A 18 -4.81 8.60 7.95
C SER A 18 -3.84 9.70 8.42
N PRO A 19 -4.36 10.89 8.79
CA PRO A 19 -3.59 11.78 9.63
C PRO A 19 -3.27 11.06 10.94
N ASN A 20 -2.10 11.33 11.50
CA ASN A 20 -1.79 10.86 12.85
C ASN A 20 -2.60 11.76 13.81
N VAL A 21 -3.65 11.19 14.40
CA VAL A 21 -4.57 11.88 15.33
C VAL A 21 -4.19 11.60 16.79
N VAL A 22 -3.20 10.72 17.02
CA VAL A 22 -2.72 10.49 18.38
C VAL A 22 -2.05 11.75 18.88
N PRO A 23 -2.45 12.25 20.06
CA PRO A 23 -1.85 13.43 20.65
C PRO A 23 -0.32 13.31 20.75
N PRO A 24 0.45 14.30 20.28
CA PRO A 24 1.92 14.26 20.38
C PRO A 24 2.43 14.18 21.82
N ASP A 25 1.67 14.71 22.77
CA ASP A 25 1.96 14.68 24.21
C ASP A 25 1.66 13.31 24.86
N ALA A 26 0.88 12.46 24.19
CA ALA A 26 0.66 11.06 24.59
C ALA A 26 1.95 10.23 24.48
N LEU A 27 2.90 10.64 23.63
CA LEU A 27 4.18 9.98 23.44
C LEU A 27 5.23 10.53 24.40
N GLN A 28 5.84 9.66 25.20
CA GLN A 28 7.02 9.99 26.00
C GLN A 28 8.30 9.67 25.20
N TYR A 29 9.36 10.44 25.45
CA TYR A 29 10.69 10.14 24.90
C TYR A 29 11.71 10.04 26.05
N PRO A 30 12.46 8.93 26.17
CA PRO A 30 12.46 7.74 25.31
C PRO A 30 11.13 6.95 25.37
N LEU A 31 10.82 6.21 24.31
CA LEU A 31 9.62 5.37 24.25
C LEU A 31 9.79 4.18 25.18
N ASP A 32 8.86 4.02 26.13
CA ASP A 32 8.77 2.82 26.96
C ASP A 32 7.84 1.79 26.30
N VAL A 33 8.24 0.52 26.36
CA VAL A 33 7.49 -0.59 25.77
C VAL A 33 7.21 -1.61 26.86
N GLN A 34 5.92 -1.83 27.12
CA GLN A 34 5.46 -2.83 28.08
C GLN A 34 4.44 -3.73 27.43
N ASN A 35 4.55 -5.05 27.66
CA ASN A 35 3.64 -6.04 27.09
C ASN A 35 3.48 -5.95 25.57
N ASP A 36 4.58 -5.68 24.87
CA ASP A 36 4.62 -5.50 23.41
C ASP A 36 3.86 -4.27 22.88
N GLU A 37 3.48 -3.32 23.76
CA GLU A 37 2.84 -2.06 23.43
C GLU A 37 3.67 -0.86 23.87
N THR A 38 3.58 0.23 23.12
CA THR A 38 4.15 1.51 23.55
C THR A 38 3.29 2.08 24.68
N VAL A 39 3.92 2.40 25.80
CA VAL A 39 3.24 3.05 26.93
C VAL A 39 2.99 4.51 26.56
N LEU A 40 1.72 4.93 26.67
CA LEU A 40 1.31 6.31 26.44
C LEU A 40 1.17 7.04 27.78
N SER A 41 1.45 8.35 27.79
CA SER A 41 1.37 9.18 29.00
C SER A 41 -0.06 9.38 29.49
N HIS A 42 -1.01 9.41 28.56
CA HIS A 42 -2.43 9.54 28.82
C HIS A 42 -3.24 8.68 27.85
N HIS A 43 -4.51 8.46 28.20
CA HIS A 43 -5.45 7.63 27.46
C HIS A 43 -6.80 8.35 27.38
N ASP A 44 -7.56 8.08 26.31
CA ASP A 44 -8.94 8.57 26.19
C ASP A 44 -9.88 7.61 26.95
N VAL A 45 -10.66 8.17 27.89
CA VAL A 45 -11.60 7.40 28.72
C VAL A 45 -12.68 6.73 27.88
N ASP A 46 -13.16 7.40 26.82
CA ASP A 46 -14.15 6.83 25.90
C ASP A 46 -13.51 5.72 25.05
N GLY A 47 -12.24 5.89 24.67
CA GLY A 47 -11.48 4.91 23.89
C GLY A 47 -11.24 3.61 24.65
N GLU A 48 -10.90 3.68 25.93
CA GLU A 48 -10.68 2.52 26.81
C GLU A 48 -11.97 1.71 27.07
N GLN A 49 -13.15 2.31 26.90
CA GLN A 49 -14.43 1.59 26.97
C GLN A 49 -14.75 0.78 25.70
N LYS A 50 -13.95 0.91 24.64
CA LYS A 50 -14.20 0.26 23.34
C LYS A 50 -13.26 -0.92 23.06
N VAL A 51 -12.18 -1.05 23.83
CA VAL A 51 -11.16 -2.10 23.66
C VAL A 51 -10.62 -2.56 25.01
N ASP A 52 -10.43 -3.87 25.19
CA ASP A 52 -9.80 -4.43 26.39
C ASP A 52 -8.26 -4.36 26.34
N GLU A 53 -7.60 -4.80 27.42
CA GLU A 53 -6.13 -4.86 27.50
C GLU A 53 -5.47 -5.88 26.56
N ASN A 54 -6.25 -6.85 26.08
CA ASN A 54 -5.80 -7.87 25.13
C ASN A 54 -6.07 -7.48 23.67
N GLY A 55 -6.76 -6.37 23.42
CA GLY A 55 -7.15 -5.91 22.09
C GLY A 55 -8.46 -6.48 21.56
N HIS A 56 -9.34 -7.05 22.39
CA HIS A 56 -10.71 -7.36 22.00
C HIS A 56 -11.57 -6.11 21.99
N LEU A 57 -12.29 -5.88 20.90
CA LEU A 57 -13.21 -4.75 20.78
C LEU A 57 -14.57 -5.08 21.41
N PHE A 58 -15.19 -4.08 22.04
CA PHE A 58 -16.52 -4.20 22.65
C PHE A 58 -17.65 -3.74 21.72
N ASP A 59 -18.89 -3.97 22.15
CA ASP A 59 -20.14 -3.63 21.45
C ASP A 59 -20.28 -4.21 20.04
N GLY A 60 -19.77 -5.43 19.82
CA GLY A 60 -19.88 -6.11 18.52
C GLY A 60 -19.00 -5.51 17.43
N ARG A 61 -18.06 -4.63 17.78
CA ARG A 61 -17.04 -4.12 16.85
C ARG A 61 -16.09 -5.26 16.46
N GLU A 62 -15.70 -5.26 15.20
CA GLU A 62 -14.77 -6.25 14.67
C GLU A 62 -13.69 -5.57 13.81
N TYR A 63 -12.49 -6.14 13.82
CA TYR A 63 -11.39 -5.66 13.01
C TYR A 63 -11.55 -6.03 11.52
N ARG A 64 -11.16 -5.12 10.64
CA ARG A 64 -11.12 -5.32 9.18
C ARG A 64 -10.03 -6.30 8.72
N VAL A 65 -9.05 -6.56 9.59
CA VAL A 65 -7.91 -7.45 9.36
C VAL A 65 -7.96 -8.63 10.32
N ARG A 66 -7.20 -9.68 10.03
CA ARG A 66 -7.17 -10.84 10.92
C ARG A 66 -6.40 -10.54 12.19
N THR A 67 -6.91 -11.07 13.29
CA THR A 67 -6.25 -11.08 14.59
C THR A 67 -5.94 -12.52 15.01
N PHE A 68 -4.87 -12.71 15.75
CA PHE A 68 -4.48 -14.01 16.29
C PHE A 68 -3.66 -13.84 17.57
N THR A 69 -3.62 -14.89 18.39
CA THR A 69 -2.74 -14.98 19.55
C THR A 69 -1.40 -15.62 19.16
N ILE A 70 -0.34 -15.28 19.88
CA ILE A 70 0.99 -15.89 19.70
C ILE A 70 1.29 -16.78 20.91
N GLN A 71 1.73 -18.01 20.66
CA GLN A 71 2.09 -18.95 21.71
C GLN A 71 3.20 -18.35 22.60
N GLY A 72 3.01 -18.37 23.91
CA GLY A 72 3.96 -17.81 24.89
C GLY A 72 3.79 -16.32 25.18
N ARG A 73 2.92 -15.59 24.47
CA ARG A 73 2.65 -14.15 24.69
C ARG A 73 1.28 -13.85 25.31
N GLY A 74 0.67 -14.83 25.97
CA GLY A 74 -0.63 -14.69 26.62
C GLY A 74 -1.80 -14.65 25.64
N GLN A 75 -2.90 -14.00 26.05
CA GLN A 75 -4.15 -13.91 25.27
C GLN A 75 -4.29 -12.60 24.46
N ARG A 76 -3.19 -11.86 24.31
CA ARG A 76 -3.16 -10.63 23.51
C ARG A 76 -3.37 -10.96 22.03
N LEU A 77 -4.17 -10.12 21.38
CA LEU A 77 -4.41 -10.17 19.95
C LEU A 77 -3.31 -9.41 19.22
N TYR A 78 -2.73 -10.08 18.22
CA TYR A 78 -1.74 -9.56 17.31
C TYR A 78 -2.27 -9.54 15.89
N MET A 79 -1.68 -8.68 15.07
CA MET A 79 -1.92 -8.57 13.64
C MET A 79 -0.59 -8.70 12.90
N LEU A 80 -0.61 -9.33 11.72
CA LEU A 80 0.54 -9.24 10.82
C LEU A 80 0.67 -7.80 10.36
N SER A 81 1.80 -7.13 10.66
CA SER A 81 1.99 -5.69 10.45
C SER A 81 1.68 -5.20 9.02
N THR A 82 1.78 -6.08 8.02
CA THR A 82 1.45 -5.75 6.63
C THR A 82 -0.06 -5.60 6.39
N GLU A 83 -0.92 -6.28 7.15
CA GLU A 83 -2.38 -6.21 6.97
C GLU A 83 -2.95 -4.84 7.39
N PRO A 84 -2.74 -4.33 8.62
CA PRO A 84 -3.25 -3.02 9.02
C PRO A 84 -2.56 -1.89 8.26
N ALA A 85 -1.30 -2.07 7.83
CA ALA A 85 -0.63 -1.16 6.92
C ALA A 85 -1.41 -1.03 5.60
N ARG A 86 -1.76 -2.16 4.95
CA ARG A 86 -2.54 -2.12 3.71
C ARG A 86 -3.94 -1.58 3.88
N CYS A 87 -4.60 -1.95 4.98
CA CYS A 87 -5.91 -1.41 5.35
C CYS A 87 -5.89 0.13 5.43
N ASN A 88 -4.79 0.71 5.92
CA ASN A 88 -4.61 2.17 6.04
C ASN A 88 -3.86 2.81 4.86
N GLY A 89 -3.73 2.11 3.72
CA GLY A 89 -3.16 2.67 2.49
C GLY A 89 -1.63 2.66 2.39
N TYR A 90 -0.94 1.98 3.30
CA TYR A 90 0.51 1.76 3.24
C TYR A 90 0.88 0.46 2.51
N ARG A 91 1.76 0.58 1.52
CA ARG A 91 2.19 -0.55 0.67
C ARG A 91 2.89 -1.67 1.46
N ASP A 92 3.68 -1.27 2.46
CA ASP A 92 4.44 -2.13 3.34
C ASP A 92 4.37 -1.62 4.78
N SER A 93 4.87 -2.42 5.71
CA SER A 93 4.91 -2.05 7.13
C SER A 93 6.09 -1.11 7.48
N TYR A 94 7.02 -0.83 6.56
CA TYR A 94 8.18 -0.01 6.88
C TYR A 94 7.79 1.46 7.09
N LEU A 95 7.11 2.06 6.10
CA LEU A 95 6.61 3.44 6.24
C LEU A 95 5.52 3.58 7.31
N PHE A 96 4.78 2.50 7.55
CA PHE A 96 3.76 2.41 8.58
C PHE A 96 4.35 2.68 9.97
N PHE A 97 5.40 1.94 10.37
CA PHE A 97 6.04 2.15 11.68
C PHE A 97 6.85 3.46 11.78
N ILE A 98 7.42 3.95 10.67
CA ILE A 98 8.14 5.24 10.68
C ILE A 98 7.19 6.41 10.96
N ARG A 99 5.99 6.37 10.37
CA ARG A 99 5.00 7.43 10.50
C ARG A 99 4.20 7.35 11.81
N HIS A 100 4.03 6.13 12.33
CA HIS A 100 3.24 5.86 13.53
C HIS A 100 4.15 5.31 14.64
N LYS A 101 4.82 6.22 15.34
CA LYS A 101 5.81 5.90 16.39
C LYS A 101 5.21 5.28 17.65
N THR A 102 3.91 5.44 17.83
CA THR A 102 3.08 4.76 18.84
C THR A 102 3.04 3.24 18.63
N LEU A 103 3.26 2.77 17.41
CA LEU A 103 3.21 1.34 17.10
C LEU A 103 4.57 0.70 17.34
N HIS A 104 4.60 -0.31 18.19
CA HIS A 104 5.78 -1.13 18.39
C HIS A 104 5.81 -2.28 17.38
N LYS A 105 6.95 -2.44 16.70
CA LYS A 105 7.18 -3.54 15.75
C LYS A 105 7.83 -4.71 16.47
N ILE A 106 7.12 -5.81 16.56
CA ILE A 106 7.62 -7.05 17.15
C ILE A 106 8.07 -7.96 16.00
N GLN A 107 9.25 -8.55 16.12
CA GLN A 107 9.71 -9.58 15.19
C GLN A 107 9.41 -10.96 15.78
N LEU A 108 8.85 -11.85 14.97
CA LEU A 108 8.55 -13.20 15.42
C LEU A 108 9.78 -14.10 15.39
N ASP A 109 9.92 -14.91 16.44
CA ASP A 109 10.93 -15.94 16.55
C ASP A 109 10.58 -17.17 15.71
N GLU A 110 11.54 -18.08 15.52
CA GLU A 110 11.33 -19.26 14.67
C GLU A 110 10.24 -20.20 15.20
N GLN A 111 10.15 -20.38 16.52
CA GLN A 111 9.12 -21.18 17.17
C GLN A 111 7.72 -20.57 17.01
N GLU A 112 7.61 -19.25 17.21
CA GLU A 112 6.34 -18.52 17.02
C GLU A 112 5.88 -18.59 15.56
N LYS A 113 6.80 -18.44 14.60
CA LYS A 113 6.50 -18.63 13.18
C LYS A 113 6.02 -20.05 12.88
N GLU A 114 6.61 -21.06 13.51
CA GLU A 114 6.18 -22.44 13.33
C GLU A 114 4.74 -22.64 13.83
N ASP A 115 4.41 -22.16 15.02
CA ASP A 115 3.02 -22.22 15.55
C ASP A 115 2.02 -21.56 14.59
N LEU A 116 2.33 -20.34 14.13
CA LEU A 116 1.45 -19.64 13.20
C LEU A 116 1.31 -20.36 11.85
N TYR A 117 2.36 -21.05 11.39
CA TYR A 117 2.30 -21.88 10.20
C TYR A 117 1.43 -23.12 10.40
N GLN A 118 1.62 -23.84 11.51
CA GLN A 118 0.83 -25.03 11.85
C GLN A 118 -0.66 -24.70 12.01
N ARG A 119 -0.98 -23.51 12.52
CA ARG A 119 -2.33 -22.96 12.62
C ARG A 119 -2.88 -22.37 11.32
N ALA A 120 -2.13 -22.48 10.22
CA ALA A 120 -2.46 -21.94 8.90
C ALA A 120 -2.75 -20.42 8.87
N LEU A 121 -2.19 -19.66 9.83
CA LEU A 121 -2.33 -18.21 9.90
C LEU A 121 -1.35 -17.51 8.95
N ILE A 122 -0.19 -18.13 8.72
CA ILE A 122 0.81 -17.68 7.74
C ILE A 122 1.16 -18.80 6.74
N PRO A 123 1.53 -18.47 5.49
CA PRO A 123 1.90 -19.45 4.49
C PRO A 123 3.34 -19.95 4.70
N ALA A 124 3.66 -21.15 4.19
CA ALA A 124 5.01 -21.73 4.24
C ALA A 124 6.11 -20.79 3.71
N SER A 125 5.78 -19.97 2.70
CA SER A 125 6.71 -18.99 2.10
C SER A 125 7.23 -17.94 3.09
N TYR A 126 6.57 -17.76 4.25
CA TYR A 126 6.95 -16.77 5.25
C TYR A 126 7.88 -17.36 6.32
N ARG A 127 8.10 -18.68 6.35
CA ARG A 127 8.98 -19.36 7.30
C ARG A 127 10.42 -18.81 7.27
N SER A 128 10.96 -18.60 6.07
CA SER A 128 12.32 -18.10 5.83
C SER A 128 12.45 -16.58 5.88
N ARG A 129 11.35 -15.85 6.09
CA ARG A 129 11.35 -14.38 6.12
C ARG A 129 11.23 -13.89 7.56
N GLN A 130 11.78 -12.71 7.81
CA GLN A 130 11.46 -11.98 9.03
C GLN A 130 10.04 -11.45 8.93
N ILE A 131 9.20 -11.81 9.91
CA ILE A 131 7.80 -11.39 9.99
C ILE A 131 7.67 -10.40 11.13
N GLY A 132 7.07 -9.25 10.85
CA GLY A 132 6.73 -8.25 11.85
C GLY A 132 5.25 -8.32 12.23
N VAL A 133 4.95 -8.27 13.52
CA VAL A 133 3.58 -8.15 14.06
C VAL A 133 3.45 -6.90 14.92
N CYS A 134 2.21 -6.51 15.22
CA CYS A 134 1.86 -5.44 16.14
C CYS A 134 0.61 -5.84 16.93
N THR A 135 0.40 -5.29 18.12
CA THR A 135 -0.79 -5.59 18.93
C THR A 135 -2.04 -4.93 18.35
N ALA A 136 -3.19 -5.61 18.46
CA ALA A 136 -4.47 -5.14 17.94
C ALA A 136 -4.92 -3.84 18.63
N ARG A 137 -4.70 -3.74 19.95
CA ARG A 137 -5.04 -2.55 20.74
C ARG A 137 -4.22 -1.34 20.31
N SER A 138 -2.91 -1.48 20.09
CA SER A 138 -2.07 -0.38 19.58
C SER A 138 -2.54 0.12 18.21
N VAL A 139 -2.93 -0.79 17.31
CA VAL A 139 -3.49 -0.41 16.00
C VAL A 139 -4.84 0.30 16.16
N PHE A 140 -5.71 -0.14 17.09
CA PHE A 140 -6.96 0.54 17.37
C PHE A 140 -6.75 1.94 17.97
N ARG A 141 -5.79 2.11 18.89
CA ARG A 141 -5.41 3.40 19.44
C ARG A 141 -4.95 4.38 18.35
N GLU A 142 -4.20 3.89 17.37
CA GLU A 142 -3.67 4.73 16.30
C GLU A 142 -4.72 5.09 15.24
N PHE A 143 -5.53 4.13 14.81
CA PHE A 143 -6.40 4.27 13.62
C PHE A 143 -7.90 4.34 13.93
N GLY A 144 -8.32 3.98 15.14
CA GLY A 144 -9.70 4.06 15.60
C GLY A 144 -10.68 3.38 14.65
N ALA A 145 -11.68 4.14 14.21
CA ALA A 145 -12.77 3.66 13.36
C ALA A 145 -12.28 3.12 12.01
N ARG A 146 -11.09 3.50 11.52
CA ARG A 146 -10.59 3.02 10.22
C ARG A 146 -10.20 1.56 10.18
N ILE A 147 -9.85 0.96 11.33
CA ILE A 147 -9.51 -0.47 11.42
C ILE A 147 -10.71 -1.33 11.81
N VAL A 148 -11.85 -0.72 12.13
CA VAL A 148 -13.11 -1.38 12.48
C VAL A 148 -13.99 -1.54 11.24
N ILE A 149 -14.64 -2.69 11.09
CA ILE A 149 -15.57 -2.97 9.99
C ILE A 149 -16.75 -1.99 10.04
N GLY A 150 -16.94 -1.22 8.98
CA GLY A 150 -17.99 -0.19 8.92
C GLY A 150 -17.81 0.92 9.95
N GLY A 151 -16.58 1.14 10.44
CA GLY A 151 -16.32 2.04 11.56
C GLY A 151 -16.73 3.48 11.26
N ARG A 152 -17.41 4.08 12.23
CA ARG A 152 -17.92 5.45 12.17
C ARG A 152 -17.06 6.39 13.02
N ARG A 153 -16.78 7.56 12.48
CA ARG A 153 -16.01 8.62 13.14
C ARG A 153 -16.63 9.00 14.47
N ILE A 154 -15.77 9.26 15.47
CA ILE A 154 -16.10 9.60 16.86
C ILE A 154 -16.72 8.41 17.63
N ILE A 155 -17.68 7.71 17.03
CA ILE A 155 -18.36 6.57 17.66
C ILE A 155 -17.40 5.39 17.85
N ASP A 156 -16.63 5.04 16.82
CA ASP A 156 -15.74 3.88 16.81
C ASP A 156 -14.25 4.27 16.87
N ASP A 157 -13.95 5.56 17.00
CA ASP A 157 -12.58 6.04 17.22
C ASP A 157 -12.15 5.91 18.68
N TYR A 158 -10.86 5.65 18.91
CA TYR A 158 -10.29 5.61 20.26
C TYR A 158 -10.14 7.03 20.85
N TRP A 159 -9.53 7.97 20.12
CA TRP A 159 -9.29 9.35 20.56
C TRP A 159 -10.47 10.29 20.28
N VAL A 160 -11.60 10.06 20.94
CA VAL A 160 -12.87 10.76 20.67
C VAL A 160 -12.73 12.28 20.79
N ALA A 161 -12.04 12.76 21.83
CA ALA A 161 -11.85 14.19 22.07
C ALA A 161 -11.05 14.87 20.95
N GLU A 162 -9.98 14.22 20.48
CA GLU A 162 -9.14 14.76 19.40
C GLU A 162 -9.85 14.72 18.06
N TYR A 163 -10.55 13.63 17.73
CA TYR A 163 -11.33 13.57 16.49
C TYR A 163 -12.41 14.68 16.44
N ARG A 164 -13.05 15.00 17.58
CA ARG A 164 -13.96 16.16 17.68
C ARG A 164 -13.24 17.48 17.45
N LYS A 165 -12.07 17.68 18.08
CA LYS A 165 -11.24 18.89 17.93
C LYS A 165 -10.72 19.10 16.50
N HIS A 166 -10.41 18.02 15.80
CA HIS A 166 -10.01 18.03 14.39
C HIS A 166 -11.17 18.29 13.42
N GLY A 167 -12.42 18.40 13.92
CA GLY A 167 -13.58 18.77 13.11
C GLY A 167 -14.22 17.61 12.34
N TYR A 168 -13.96 16.36 12.73
CA TYR A 168 -14.66 15.21 12.16
C TYR A 168 -16.13 15.20 12.59
N LYS A 169 -17.01 14.78 11.68
CA LYS A 169 -18.43 14.66 11.96
C LYS A 169 -18.73 13.32 12.60
N GLU A 170 -19.55 13.35 13.64
CA GLU A 170 -19.97 12.14 14.34
C GLU A 170 -20.84 11.26 13.43
N GLY A 171 -20.54 9.96 13.40
CA GLY A 171 -21.30 9.00 12.60
C GLY A 171 -20.89 8.88 11.14
N GLU A 172 -20.01 9.74 10.63
CA GLU A 172 -19.49 9.63 9.26
C GLU A 172 -18.63 8.38 9.08
N LEU A 173 -18.69 7.72 7.92
CA LEU A 173 -17.88 6.53 7.67
C LEU A 173 -16.39 6.90 7.62
N ALA A 174 -15.57 6.17 8.38
CA ALA A 174 -14.15 6.50 8.52
C ALA A 174 -13.31 6.21 7.26
N ASP A 175 -13.74 5.23 6.48
CA ASP A 175 -13.21 4.86 5.17
C ASP A 175 -14.37 4.69 4.17
N PRO A 176 -14.57 5.62 3.22
CA PRO A 176 -15.64 5.55 2.23
C PRO A 176 -15.60 4.29 1.35
N GLU A 177 -14.44 3.64 1.21
CA GLU A 177 -14.28 2.42 0.42
C GLU A 177 -14.56 1.14 1.24
N ASP A 178 -14.84 1.26 2.54
CA ASP A 178 -15.21 0.14 3.39
C ASP A 178 -16.67 -0.29 3.14
N ARG A 179 -16.86 -1.05 2.05
CA ARG A 179 -18.18 -1.56 1.67
C ARG A 179 -18.51 -2.79 2.50
N LEU A 180 -19.50 -2.65 3.37
CA LEU A 180 -20.07 -3.78 4.09
C LEU A 180 -20.70 -4.77 3.09
N PRO A 181 -20.51 -6.08 3.29
CA PRO A 181 -21.17 -7.08 2.48
C PRO A 181 -22.70 -7.00 2.64
N PRO A 182 -23.47 -7.50 1.67
CA PRO A 182 -24.91 -7.66 1.81
C PRO A 182 -25.29 -8.45 3.06
N PRO A 183 -26.48 -8.21 3.65
CA PRO A 183 -26.95 -8.97 4.81
C PRO A 183 -26.85 -10.49 4.58
N GLY A 184 -26.19 -11.20 5.50
CA GLY A 184 -25.99 -12.66 5.45
C GLY A 184 -24.67 -13.14 4.85
N ILE A 185 -23.84 -12.24 4.31
CA ILE A 185 -22.47 -12.56 3.87
C ILE A 185 -21.47 -12.02 4.89
N GLU A 186 -20.53 -12.85 5.33
CA GLU A 186 -19.47 -12.44 6.25
C GLU A 186 -18.48 -11.46 5.60
N TYR A 187 -17.95 -10.55 6.40
CA TYR A 187 -16.94 -9.61 5.94
C TYR A 187 -15.61 -10.33 5.65
N ASN A 188 -15.04 -10.08 4.46
CA ASN A 188 -13.81 -10.72 4.05
C ASN A 188 -12.58 -10.06 4.72
N ARG A 189 -12.22 -10.53 5.92
CA ARG A 189 -11.00 -10.10 6.63
C ARG A 189 -9.69 -10.49 5.91
N ASN A 190 -9.75 -11.40 4.93
CA ASN A 190 -8.60 -11.81 4.15
C ASN A 190 -8.23 -10.83 3.02
N GLN A 191 -9.03 -9.79 2.77
CA GLN A 191 -8.81 -8.87 1.64
C GLN A 191 -7.47 -8.12 1.67
N TYR A 192 -6.86 -7.95 2.85
CA TYR A 192 -5.57 -7.28 3.03
C TYR A 192 -4.37 -8.24 3.12
N VAL A 193 -4.63 -9.55 3.00
CA VAL A 193 -3.62 -10.60 3.11
C VAL A 193 -2.88 -10.78 1.79
N ALA A 194 -1.56 -10.64 1.82
CA ALA A 194 -0.73 -10.60 0.63
C ALA A 194 -0.91 -11.82 -0.29
N TRP A 195 -0.96 -13.02 0.29
CA TRP A 195 -1.06 -14.27 -0.47
C TRP A 195 -2.49 -14.62 -0.90
N HIS A 196 -3.50 -13.88 -0.43
CA HIS A 196 -4.87 -13.94 -0.94
C HIS A 196 -5.13 -12.91 -2.05
N GLY A 197 -4.07 -12.35 -2.66
CA GLY A 197 -4.20 -11.43 -3.78
C GLY A 197 -4.35 -9.96 -3.40
N ALA A 198 -3.99 -9.56 -2.17
CA ALA A 198 -4.04 -8.16 -1.74
C ALA A 198 -3.12 -7.21 -2.53
N SER A 199 -2.30 -7.70 -3.47
CA SER A 199 -1.62 -6.86 -4.47
C SER A 199 -2.61 -6.04 -5.31
N SER A 200 -3.85 -6.53 -5.48
CA SER A 200 -4.94 -5.85 -6.18
C SER A 200 -5.42 -4.57 -5.50
N VAL A 201 -5.28 -4.47 -4.17
CA VAL A 201 -5.66 -3.27 -3.39
C VAL A 201 -4.81 -2.05 -3.79
N TYR A 202 -3.60 -2.29 -4.32
CA TYR A 202 -2.70 -1.26 -4.85
C TYR A 202 -2.73 -1.11 -6.37
N HIS A 203 -3.42 -1.99 -7.08
CA HIS A 203 -3.66 -1.81 -8.49
C HIS A 203 -4.81 -0.80 -8.67
N GLN A 204 -4.50 0.48 -8.40
CA GLN A 204 -4.98 1.52 -9.29
C GLN A 204 -4.68 1.01 -10.69
N ALA A 205 -5.71 0.98 -11.55
CA ALA A 205 -5.60 0.64 -12.96
C ALA A 205 -4.21 1.04 -13.44
N PRO A 206 -3.37 0.10 -13.91
CA PRO A 206 -2.07 0.49 -14.43
C PRO A 206 -2.39 1.63 -15.37
N VAL A 207 -1.86 2.82 -15.07
CA VAL A 207 -1.88 3.94 -16.01
C VAL A 207 -1.48 3.26 -17.31
N PRO A 208 -2.35 3.17 -18.32
CA PRO A 208 -2.02 2.37 -19.48
C PRO A 208 -0.73 2.98 -19.97
N SER A 209 0.35 2.22 -19.80
CA SER A 209 1.59 2.54 -20.47
C SER A 209 1.13 2.65 -21.91
N ARG A 210 1.24 3.86 -22.48
CA ARG A 210 0.90 4.08 -23.87
C ARG A 210 1.81 3.25 -24.80
N TYR A 211 2.76 2.51 -24.23
CA TYR A 211 3.41 1.36 -24.82
C TYR A 211 2.65 0.09 -24.42
N GLY A 212 1.66 -0.24 -25.23
CA GLY A 212 0.85 -1.43 -25.05
C GLY A 212 1.67 -2.71 -25.20
N THR A 213 1.47 -3.63 -24.26
CA THR A 213 1.49 -5.06 -24.57
C THR A 213 0.25 -5.31 -25.43
N ARG A 214 0.46 -5.46 -26.74
CA ARG A 214 -0.50 -6.18 -27.59
C ARG A 214 0.03 -7.59 -27.76
N GLU A 215 -0.69 -8.51 -27.13
CA GLU A 215 -0.60 -9.95 -27.31
C GLU A 215 -0.71 -10.32 -28.79
N ASN A 216 0.31 -11.00 -29.29
CA ASN A 216 0.24 -11.91 -30.42
C ASN A 216 0.98 -13.19 -30.01
N GLY A 217 0.34 -14.02 -29.18
CA GLY A 217 0.60 -15.47 -29.07
C GLY A 217 2.03 -15.97 -28.76
N MET A 218 2.99 -15.11 -28.42
CA MET A 218 4.35 -15.53 -28.08
C MET A 218 4.62 -15.32 -26.59
N VAL A 219 4.93 -16.44 -25.92
CA VAL A 219 5.35 -16.51 -24.53
C VAL A 219 6.53 -15.57 -24.31
N THR A 220 6.31 -14.42 -23.67
CA THR A 220 7.41 -13.56 -23.23
C THR A 220 8.11 -14.27 -22.08
N ARG A 221 9.26 -14.88 -22.39
CA ARG A 221 10.18 -15.47 -21.42
C ARG A 221 10.49 -14.41 -20.37
N LYS A 222 10.01 -14.60 -19.14
CA LYS A 222 10.36 -13.77 -17.99
C LYS A 222 11.87 -13.87 -17.80
N GLN A 223 12.61 -12.91 -18.35
CA GLN A 223 14.06 -12.85 -18.23
C GLN A 223 14.38 -12.76 -16.74
N ARG A 224 15.10 -13.76 -16.22
CA ARG A 224 15.53 -13.81 -14.83
C ARG A 224 16.52 -12.65 -14.63
N THR A 225 16.12 -11.61 -13.92
CA THR A 225 17.03 -10.57 -13.45
C THR A 225 18.03 -11.22 -12.48
N ALA A 226 19.32 -11.03 -12.70
CA ALA A 226 20.35 -11.51 -11.78
C ALA A 226 20.17 -10.84 -10.42
N ALA A 227 20.52 -11.54 -9.34
CA ALA A 227 20.46 -10.98 -7.99
C ALA A 227 21.52 -9.89 -7.84
N ILE A 228 21.10 -8.67 -7.50
CA ILE A 228 21.99 -7.51 -7.32
C ILE A 228 22.70 -7.64 -5.96
N ASN A 229 24.02 -7.46 -5.95
CA ASN A 229 24.91 -7.45 -4.78
C ASN A 229 25.91 -6.27 -4.87
N GLU A 230 26.70 -6.04 -3.81
CA GLU A 230 27.62 -4.88 -3.72
C GLU A 230 28.73 -4.86 -4.78
N SER A 231 29.07 -6.00 -5.38
CA SER A 231 30.11 -6.09 -6.41
C SER A 231 29.56 -6.04 -7.85
N ASN A 232 28.30 -6.45 -8.08
CA ASN A 232 27.72 -6.56 -9.42
C ASN A 232 26.74 -5.42 -9.79
N TRP A 233 26.35 -4.56 -8.84
CA TRP A 233 25.27 -3.60 -9.06
C TRP A 233 25.52 -2.65 -10.24
N ILE A 234 26.76 -2.17 -10.42
CA ILE A 234 27.14 -1.29 -11.54
C ILE A 234 26.94 -2.02 -12.87
N LEU A 235 27.42 -3.25 -12.96
CA LEU A 235 27.34 -4.06 -14.17
C LEU A 235 25.87 -4.35 -14.53
N GLU A 236 25.06 -4.74 -13.56
CA GLU A 236 23.63 -5.03 -13.77
C GLU A 236 22.86 -3.78 -14.22
N HIS A 237 23.16 -2.61 -13.64
CA HIS A 237 22.56 -1.36 -14.08
C HIS A 237 22.99 -0.96 -15.50
N ALA A 238 24.28 -1.10 -15.82
CA ALA A 238 24.79 -0.83 -17.17
C ALA A 238 24.15 -1.76 -18.21
N GLN A 239 24.01 -3.05 -17.89
CA GLN A 239 23.34 -4.02 -18.76
C GLN A 239 21.85 -3.72 -18.92
N ALA A 240 21.15 -3.37 -17.84
CA ALA A 240 19.75 -2.98 -17.90
C ALA A 240 19.53 -1.72 -18.77
N ALA A 241 20.39 -0.71 -18.61
CA ALA A 241 20.36 0.50 -19.44
C ALA A 241 20.62 0.20 -20.93
N SER A 242 21.59 -0.67 -21.22
CA SER A 242 21.88 -1.12 -22.58
C SER A 242 20.70 -1.86 -23.22
N ARG A 243 20.07 -2.79 -22.49
CA ARG A 243 18.85 -3.49 -22.94
C ARG A 243 17.70 -2.52 -23.20
N TYR A 244 17.47 -1.58 -22.29
CA TYR A 244 16.44 -0.57 -22.46
C TYR A 244 16.66 0.29 -23.72
N ASN A 245 17.92 0.67 -24.00
CA ASN A 245 18.26 1.38 -25.24
C ASN A 245 17.98 0.54 -26.49
N ALA A 246 18.30 -0.76 -26.47
CA ALA A 246 17.99 -1.67 -27.58
C ALA A 246 16.47 -1.80 -27.81
N ASP A 247 15.69 -1.90 -26.73
CA ASP A 247 14.23 -1.95 -26.80
C ASP A 247 13.66 -0.65 -27.39
N LEU A 248 14.18 0.52 -26.99
CA LEU A 248 13.79 1.81 -27.57
C LEU A 248 14.09 1.88 -29.07
N VAL A 249 15.21 1.31 -29.53
CA VAL A 249 15.52 1.21 -30.96
C VAL A 249 14.50 0.33 -31.67
N GLY A 250 14.15 -0.83 -31.10
CA GLY A 250 13.13 -1.71 -31.64
C GLY A 250 11.76 -1.03 -31.79
N VAL A 251 11.34 -0.28 -30.77
CA VAL A 251 10.09 0.50 -30.82
C VAL A 251 10.18 1.60 -31.89
N ARG A 252 11.28 2.36 -31.95
CA ARG A 252 11.48 3.42 -32.95
C ARG A 252 11.55 2.90 -34.38
N ALA A 253 12.04 1.68 -34.59
CA ALA A 253 12.08 1.06 -35.92
C ALA A 253 10.68 0.84 -36.50
N THR A 254 9.64 0.69 -35.66
CA THR A 254 8.27 0.54 -36.13
C THR A 254 7.75 1.78 -36.88
N THR A 255 8.30 2.96 -36.61
CA THR A 255 7.89 4.22 -37.27
C THR A 255 8.70 4.54 -38.53
N TRP A 256 9.68 3.72 -38.89
CA TRP A 256 10.56 3.98 -40.05
C TRP A 256 9.83 3.96 -41.39
N ARG A 257 8.71 3.24 -41.50
CA ARG A 257 7.87 3.23 -42.70
C ARG A 257 6.95 4.46 -42.82
N GLY A 258 7.10 5.41 -41.91
CA GLY A 258 6.28 6.62 -41.80
C GLY A 258 5.04 6.41 -40.94
N VAL A 259 4.56 7.50 -40.37
CA VAL A 259 3.36 7.55 -39.53
C VAL A 259 2.42 8.61 -40.11
N TYR A 260 1.18 8.23 -40.39
CA TYR A 260 0.17 9.15 -40.90
C TYR A 260 -0.30 10.12 -39.81
N GLU A 261 -0.27 11.42 -40.10
CA GLU A 261 -0.70 12.49 -39.20
C GLU A 261 -2.02 13.11 -39.71
N PRO A 262 -3.15 12.95 -38.98
CA PRO A 262 -4.47 13.36 -39.48
C PRO A 262 -4.71 14.87 -39.55
N HIS A 263 -4.03 15.69 -38.74
CA HIS A 263 -4.29 17.14 -38.70
C HIS A 263 -3.64 17.90 -39.87
N ALA A 264 -2.53 17.40 -40.38
CA ALA A 264 -1.79 17.87 -41.55
C ALA A 264 -2.12 17.05 -42.81
N ASN A 265 -2.84 15.94 -42.65
CA ASN A 265 -3.21 15.03 -43.74
C ASN A 265 -1.98 14.57 -44.56
N ALA A 266 -0.91 14.19 -43.87
CA ALA A 266 0.36 13.83 -44.50
C ALA A 266 1.07 12.67 -43.78
N MET A 267 1.95 11.96 -44.49
CA MET A 267 2.83 10.94 -43.91
C MET A 267 4.09 11.61 -43.34
N PHE A 268 4.37 11.36 -42.07
CA PHE A 268 5.56 11.87 -41.40
C PHE A 268 6.62 10.78 -41.33
N TYR A 269 7.84 11.11 -41.71
CA TYR A 269 9.00 10.22 -41.67
C TYR A 269 10.04 10.74 -40.68
N PRO A 270 10.87 9.87 -40.08
CA PRO A 270 11.97 10.32 -39.25
C PRO A 270 12.90 11.27 -40.02
N ALA A 271 13.24 12.42 -39.44
CA ALA A 271 14.07 13.43 -40.12
C ALA A 271 15.42 12.85 -40.59
N SER A 272 15.99 11.89 -39.85
CA SER A 272 17.25 11.21 -40.20
C SER A 272 17.19 10.39 -41.48
N THR A 273 16.01 10.07 -42.02
CA THR A 273 15.87 9.33 -43.29
C THR A 273 15.67 10.27 -44.48
N GLN A 274 15.52 11.58 -44.25
CA GLN A 274 15.24 12.55 -45.30
C GLN A 274 16.52 13.26 -45.75
N PRO A 275 16.66 13.62 -47.03
CA PRO A 275 17.78 14.42 -47.50
C PRO A 275 17.75 15.80 -46.81
N ALA A 276 18.91 16.23 -46.29
CA ALA A 276 19.03 17.49 -45.55
C ALA A 276 19.52 18.67 -46.40
N GLY A 277 19.99 18.42 -47.63
CA GLY A 277 20.51 19.43 -48.53
C GLY A 277 20.55 18.93 -49.98
N PHE A 278 20.68 19.87 -50.90
CA PHE A 278 20.87 19.57 -52.33
C PHE A 278 21.93 20.51 -52.91
N HIS A 279 22.63 20.02 -53.94
CA HIS A 279 23.52 20.80 -54.78
C HIS A 279 23.03 20.66 -56.22
N TRP A 280 23.11 21.73 -56.99
CA TRP A 280 22.67 21.76 -58.37
C TRP A 280 23.85 22.10 -59.27
N GLU A 281 23.99 21.36 -60.36
CA GLU A 281 25.02 21.55 -61.39
C GLU A 281 24.34 21.69 -62.76
N GLU A 282 24.78 22.67 -63.54
CA GLU A 282 24.34 22.91 -64.92
C GLU A 282 25.13 22.00 -65.86
N ALA A 283 24.43 21.30 -66.77
CA ALA A 283 25.02 20.32 -67.68
C ALA A 283 25.76 20.97 -68.85
#